data_AF-A0A371DGN1-F1
#
_entry.id   AF-A0A371DGN1-F1
#
_cell.length_a   1.000
_cell.length_b   1.000
_cell.length_c   1.000
_cell.angle_alpha   90.00
_cell.angle_beta   90.00
_cell.angle_gamma   90.00
#
_symmetry.space_group_name_H-M   'P 1'
#
loop_
_entity.id
_entity.type
_entity.pdbx_description
1 polymer ?
#
loop_
_entity_poly.entity_id
_entity_poly.type
_entity_poly.pdbx_seq_one_letter_code
_entity_poly.pdbx_strand_id
1 'polypeptide(L)'
;MPQCVLTFGDPPTRCIFAKCKKSEYCKAHYDEYYEMKDNYHCAAEEVAIMGRSLVVASEVHRTPLERREHVQAAVNMIMWYVMNMDQEAHWRLQHNAKFFARENERHNERLAELEKLRADGIALMKKFRARYDCLAARDKDGQFPEEVQKVVEETRSLWQSFRQHWHAHLRTFGGHGNDEDVIVKQVDEEMGPVPEV
;
A
#
# COMPACT_ATOMS: atom_id res chain seq x y z
N MET A 1 3.17 -24.63 46.41
CA MET A 1 2.87 -24.78 44.97
C MET A 1 2.80 -23.38 44.37
N PRO A 2 3.58 -23.00 43.35
CA PRO A 2 3.39 -21.70 42.72
C PRO A 2 2.16 -21.77 41.82
N GLN A 3 1.13 -20.99 42.17
CA GLN A 3 -0.06 -20.77 41.35
C GLN A 3 0.33 -19.81 40.21
N CYS A 4 0.20 -20.25 38.97
CA CYS A 4 0.26 -19.33 37.82
C CYS A 4 -1.00 -18.46 37.86
N VAL A 5 -0.82 -17.21 38.27
CA VAL A 5 -1.87 -16.18 38.20
C VAL A 5 -2.10 -15.88 36.73
N LEU A 6 -3.30 -16.21 36.24
CA LEU A 6 -3.80 -15.81 34.94
C LEU A 6 -4.03 -14.30 34.95
N THR A 7 -3.13 -13.54 34.34
CA THR A 7 -3.46 -12.19 33.89
C THR A 7 -3.59 -12.21 32.38
N PHE A 8 -4.79 -11.90 31.88
CA PHE A 8 -5.00 -11.61 30.47
C PHE A 8 -4.08 -10.44 30.10
N GLY A 9 -3.07 -10.70 29.26
CA GLY A 9 -2.08 -9.70 28.87
C GLY A 9 -0.62 -10.08 29.14
N ASP A 10 -0.33 -11.19 29.83
CA ASP A 10 1.05 -11.63 29.99
C ASP A 10 1.64 -12.16 28.66
N PRO A 11 2.84 -11.71 28.26
CA PRO A 11 3.48 -12.16 27.03
C PRO A 11 3.80 -13.67 27.08
N PRO A 12 3.75 -14.38 25.93
CA PRO A 12 4.00 -15.82 25.83
C PRO A 12 5.40 -16.27 26.30
N THR A 13 6.28 -15.33 26.69
CA THR A 13 7.52 -15.55 27.45
C THR A 13 7.40 -16.41 28.70
N ARG A 14 6.21 -16.56 29.29
CA ARG A 14 6.02 -17.45 30.45
C ARG A 14 5.83 -18.93 30.07
N CYS A 15 5.62 -19.26 28.79
CA CYS A 15 5.42 -20.64 28.31
C CYS A 15 6.72 -21.44 28.13
N ILE A 16 7.89 -20.85 28.43
CA ILE A 16 9.21 -21.43 28.15
C ILE A 16 9.60 -22.51 29.18
N PHE A 17 8.93 -22.58 30.34
CA PHE A 17 9.21 -23.60 31.35
C PHE A 17 8.63 -24.97 30.96
N ALA A 18 9.44 -26.03 31.08
CA ALA A 18 9.11 -27.41 30.73
C ALA A 18 7.82 -27.98 31.36
N LYS A 19 7.30 -27.34 32.43
CA LYS A 19 6.03 -27.71 33.08
C LYS A 19 4.78 -27.11 32.39
N CYS A 20 4.91 -26.00 31.66
CA CYS A 20 3.78 -25.36 30.93
C CYS A 20 3.51 -25.96 29.55
N LYS A 21 4.50 -26.61 28.92
CA LYS A 21 4.36 -27.28 27.60
C LYS A 21 3.29 -28.39 27.55
N LYS A 22 2.78 -28.86 28.70
CA LYS A 22 1.71 -29.86 28.77
C LYS A 22 0.29 -29.27 28.82
N SER A 23 0.15 -27.95 28.93
CA SER A 23 -1.15 -27.29 28.88
C SER A 23 -1.58 -27.09 27.42
N GLU A 24 -2.78 -27.55 27.06
CA GLU A 24 -3.37 -27.33 25.73
C GLU A 24 -3.40 -25.83 25.36
N TYR A 25 -3.64 -24.97 26.35
CA TYR A 25 -3.60 -23.51 26.20
C TYR A 25 -2.22 -22.98 25.79
N CYS A 26 -1.14 -23.49 26.40
CA CYS A 26 0.22 -23.07 26.04
C CYS A 26 0.64 -23.60 24.66
N LYS A 27 0.13 -24.77 24.26
CA LYS A 27 0.37 -25.33 22.92
C LYS A 27 -0.36 -24.53 21.84
N ALA A 28 -1.64 -24.19 22.05
CA ALA A 28 -2.41 -23.38 21.10
C ALA A 28 -1.74 -22.03 20.82
N HIS A 29 -1.31 -21.29 21.86
CA HIS A 29 -0.61 -20.02 21.68
C HIS A 29 0.79 -20.16 21.05
N TYR A 30 1.44 -21.31 21.23
CA TYR A 30 2.71 -21.59 20.58
C TYR A 30 2.51 -21.88 19.09
N ASP A 31 1.53 -22.71 18.74
CA ASP A 31 1.19 -23.06 17.35
C ASP A 31 0.72 -21.80 16.59
N GLU A 32 -0.16 -20.98 17.19
CA GLU A 32 -0.58 -19.66 16.67
C GLU A 32 0.62 -18.76 16.36
N TYR A 33 1.62 -18.74 17.26
CA TYR A 33 2.83 -17.93 17.05
C TYR A 33 3.65 -18.40 15.84
N TYR A 34 3.82 -19.72 15.64
CA TYR A 34 4.60 -20.22 14.51
C TYR A 34 3.86 -20.08 13.18
N GLU A 35 2.55 -20.30 13.15
CA GLU A 35 1.73 -20.02 11.96
C GLU A 35 1.83 -18.55 11.56
N MET A 36 1.72 -17.65 12.54
CA MET A 36 1.87 -16.22 12.31
C MET A 36 3.30 -15.88 11.85
N LYS A 37 4.33 -16.48 12.43
CA LYS A 37 5.72 -16.27 12.01
C LYS A 37 5.98 -16.71 10.56
N ASP A 38 5.42 -17.85 10.14
CA ASP A 38 5.56 -18.34 8.77
C ASP A 38 4.85 -17.41 7.78
N ASN A 39 3.65 -16.93 8.12
CA ASN A 39 2.95 -15.90 7.33
C ASN A 39 3.77 -14.62 7.19
N TYR A 40 4.51 -14.19 8.23
CA TYR A 40 5.41 -13.04 8.15
C TYR A 40 6.58 -13.27 7.19
N HIS A 41 7.06 -14.50 7.05
CA HIS A 41 8.12 -14.82 6.12
C HIS A 41 7.64 -14.76 4.67
N CYS A 42 6.47 -15.31 4.37
CA CYS A 42 5.85 -15.18 3.04
C CYS A 42 5.63 -13.71 2.68
N ALA A 43 5.07 -12.94 3.61
CA ALA A 43 4.89 -11.51 3.43
C ALA A 43 6.23 -10.73 3.32
N ALA A 44 7.33 -11.26 3.88
CA ALA A 44 8.67 -10.71 3.71
C ALA A 44 9.05 -10.70 2.21
N GLU A 45 8.86 -11.84 1.57
CA GLU A 45 9.13 -12.07 0.15
C GLU A 45 8.21 -11.26 -0.75
N GLU A 46 6.93 -11.14 -0.40
CA GLU A 46 5.96 -10.37 -1.17
C GLU A 46 6.34 -8.89 -1.28
N VAL A 47 6.70 -8.20 -0.19
CA VAL A 47 7.15 -6.80 -0.30
C VAL A 47 8.49 -6.69 -1.04
N ALA A 48 9.37 -7.69 -0.93
CA ALA A 48 10.59 -7.69 -1.72
C ALA A 48 10.27 -7.78 -3.23
N ILE A 49 9.28 -8.60 -3.62
CA ILE A 49 8.74 -8.66 -4.99
C ILE A 49 8.14 -7.30 -5.38
N MET A 50 7.29 -6.73 -4.52
CA MET A 50 6.64 -5.46 -4.77
C MET A 50 7.67 -4.32 -4.94
N GLY A 51 8.68 -4.24 -4.07
CA GLY A 51 9.75 -3.26 -4.18
C GLY A 51 10.52 -3.38 -5.50
N ARG A 52 10.73 -4.60 -6.01
CA ARG A 52 11.28 -4.79 -7.37
C ARG A 52 10.35 -4.24 -8.46
N SER A 53 9.04 -4.43 -8.34
CA SER A 53 8.06 -3.83 -9.26
C SER A 53 8.13 -2.30 -9.24
N LEU A 54 8.32 -1.69 -8.07
CA LEU A 54 8.51 -0.24 -7.96
C LEU A 54 9.79 0.22 -8.66
N VAL A 55 10.90 -0.52 -8.49
CA VAL A 55 12.15 -0.24 -9.20
C VAL A 55 11.93 -0.30 -10.71
N VAL A 56 11.28 -1.35 -11.21
CA VAL A 56 10.94 -1.47 -12.64
C VAL A 56 10.10 -0.29 -13.11
N ALA A 57 9.04 0.09 -12.39
CA ALA A 57 8.24 1.26 -12.73
C ALA A 57 9.08 2.55 -12.75
N SER A 58 10.03 2.69 -11.82
CA SER A 58 10.96 3.83 -11.79
C SER A 58 11.92 3.84 -12.98
N GLU A 59 12.32 2.67 -13.48
CA GLU A 59 13.15 2.55 -14.69
C GLU A 59 12.34 2.91 -15.93
N VAL A 60 11.08 2.45 -16.02
CA VAL A 60 10.15 2.88 -17.09
C VAL A 60 10.00 4.39 -17.10
N HIS A 61 9.96 5.04 -15.93
CA HIS A 61 9.90 6.51 -15.86
C HIS A 61 11.12 7.20 -16.49
N ARG A 62 12.31 6.59 -16.34
CA ARG A 62 13.56 7.11 -16.91
C ARG A 62 13.62 6.94 -18.42
N THR A 63 12.84 6.00 -18.98
CA THR A 63 12.73 5.85 -20.43
C THR A 63 11.83 6.95 -21.04
N PRO A 64 12.15 7.47 -22.23
CA PRO A 64 11.27 8.40 -22.92
C PRO A 64 9.91 7.74 -23.24
N LEU A 65 8.85 8.22 -22.59
CA LEU A 65 7.49 7.77 -22.88
C LEU A 65 6.93 8.59 -24.04
N GLU A 66 6.81 7.96 -25.21
CA GLU A 66 6.29 8.58 -26.44
C GLU A 66 4.77 8.45 -26.59
N ARG A 67 4.12 7.51 -25.89
CA ARG A 67 2.68 7.21 -26.00
C ARG A 67 1.97 7.29 -24.65
N ARG A 68 0.75 7.85 -24.64
CA ARG A 68 -0.13 7.98 -23.45
C ARG A 68 -0.43 6.63 -22.80
N GLU A 69 -0.61 5.58 -23.61
CA GLU A 69 -0.89 4.21 -23.15
C GLU A 69 0.21 3.64 -22.23
N HIS A 70 1.48 3.95 -22.51
CA HIS A 70 2.60 3.47 -21.69
C HIS A 70 2.63 4.16 -20.32
N VAL A 71 2.29 5.45 -20.28
CA VAL A 71 2.15 6.20 -19.03
C VAL A 71 1.00 5.65 -18.21
N GLN A 72 -0.15 5.38 -18.84
CA GLN A 72 -1.30 4.76 -18.19
C GLN A 72 -0.97 3.39 -17.59
N ALA A 73 -0.28 2.53 -18.33
CA ALA A 73 0.15 1.22 -17.84
C ALA A 73 1.10 1.35 -16.63
N ALA A 74 2.01 2.33 -16.64
CA ALA A 74 2.88 2.60 -15.51
C ALA A 74 2.10 3.10 -14.27
N VAL A 75 1.13 4.00 -14.46
CA VAL A 75 0.26 4.47 -13.36
C VAL A 75 -0.53 3.32 -12.75
N ASN A 76 -1.09 2.42 -13.57
CA ASN A 76 -1.79 1.22 -13.09
C ASN A 76 -0.87 0.33 -12.23
N MET A 77 0.36 0.09 -12.68
CA MET A 77 1.33 -0.72 -11.94
C MET A 77 1.69 -0.08 -10.60
N ILE A 78 1.86 1.24 -10.57
CA ILE A 78 2.16 1.99 -9.34
C ILE A 78 0.97 1.97 -8.40
N MET A 79 -0.26 2.21 -8.88
CA MET A 79 -1.46 2.12 -8.06
C MET A 79 -1.60 0.75 -7.43
N TRP A 80 -1.47 -0.32 -8.23
CA TRP A 80 -1.51 -1.69 -7.70
C TRP A 80 -0.47 -1.88 -6.61
N TYR A 81 0.77 -1.43 -6.83
CA TYR A 81 1.84 -1.53 -5.86
C TYR A 81 1.51 -0.81 -4.53
N VAL A 82 1.08 0.46 -4.59
CA VAL A 82 0.78 1.23 -3.37
C VAL A 82 -0.43 0.63 -2.63
N MET A 83 -1.46 0.19 -3.36
CA MET A 83 -2.61 -0.49 -2.76
C MET A 83 -2.21 -1.76 -2.00
N ASN A 84 -1.27 -2.55 -2.53
CA ASN A 84 -0.79 -3.73 -1.82
C ASN A 84 0.06 -3.37 -0.58
N MET A 85 0.82 -2.27 -0.60
CA MET A 85 1.50 -1.78 0.61
C MET A 85 0.51 -1.45 1.73
N ASP A 86 -0.57 -0.74 1.38
CA ASP A 86 -1.63 -0.38 2.33
C ASP A 86 -2.37 -1.61 2.86
N GLN A 87 -2.68 -2.58 2.00
CA GLN A 87 -3.33 -3.83 2.40
C GLN A 87 -2.47 -4.64 3.36
N GLU A 88 -1.19 -4.79 3.05
CA GLU A 88 -0.23 -5.49 3.91
C GLU A 88 -0.04 -4.77 5.24
N ALA A 89 0.08 -3.43 5.23
CA ALA A 89 0.16 -2.64 6.45
C ALA A 89 -1.11 -2.77 7.30
N HIS A 90 -2.28 -2.72 6.67
CA HIS A 90 -3.57 -2.90 7.32
C HIS A 90 -3.70 -4.29 7.96
N TRP A 91 -3.34 -5.35 7.24
CA TRP A 91 -3.30 -6.71 7.75
C TRP A 91 -2.39 -6.81 8.99
N ARG A 92 -1.16 -6.28 8.90
CA ARG A 92 -0.21 -6.27 10.02
C ARG A 92 -0.76 -5.56 11.25
N LEU A 93 -1.36 -4.39 11.09
CA LEU A 93 -1.93 -3.62 12.19
C LEU A 93 -3.04 -4.39 12.91
N GLN A 94 -3.89 -5.13 12.19
CA GLN A 94 -4.92 -5.99 12.81
C GLN A 94 -4.30 -7.14 13.62
N HIS A 95 -3.14 -7.62 13.21
CA HIS A 95 -2.46 -8.77 13.79
C HIS A 95 -1.41 -8.41 14.87
N ASN A 96 -1.09 -7.14 15.09
CA ASN A 96 -0.03 -6.67 16.01
C ASN A 96 -0.28 -6.94 17.51
N ALA A 97 -1.33 -7.68 17.90
CA ALA A 97 -1.74 -7.72 19.30
C ALA A 97 -0.80 -8.48 20.26
N LYS A 98 0.04 -9.44 19.81
CA LYS A 98 0.79 -10.34 20.74
C LYS A 98 2.08 -10.97 20.18
N PHE A 99 3.22 -10.27 20.19
CA PHE A 99 4.54 -10.91 19.97
C PHE A 99 5.53 -10.76 21.13
N PHE A 100 6.57 -11.61 21.09
CA PHE A 100 7.79 -11.47 21.88
C PHE A 100 8.61 -10.26 21.42
N ALA A 101 9.39 -9.65 22.31
CA ALA A 101 10.10 -8.37 22.10
C ALA A 101 10.85 -8.25 20.74
N ARG A 102 11.63 -9.26 20.32
CA ARG A 102 12.40 -9.21 19.07
C ARG A 102 11.54 -9.25 17.79
N GLU A 103 10.37 -9.90 17.85
CA GLU A 103 9.46 -9.94 16.69
C GLU A 103 8.60 -8.67 16.63
N ASN A 104 8.36 -7.98 17.76
CA ASN A 104 7.75 -6.64 17.76
C ASN A 104 8.64 -5.60 17.06
N GLU A 105 9.96 -5.63 17.30
CA GLU A 105 10.90 -4.75 16.61
C GLU A 105 10.84 -4.97 15.10
N ARG A 106 10.95 -6.22 14.65
CA ARG A 106 10.85 -6.60 13.24
C ARG A 106 9.50 -6.24 12.61
N HIS A 107 8.41 -6.38 13.37
CA HIS A 107 7.08 -5.96 12.95
C HIS A 107 7.03 -4.44 12.69
N ASN A 108 7.53 -3.64 13.62
CA ASN A 108 7.52 -2.18 13.51
C ASN A 108 8.45 -1.68 12.40
N GLU A 109 9.65 -2.26 12.29
CA GLU A 109 10.56 -1.99 11.16
C GLU A 109 9.87 -2.26 9.82
N ARG A 110 9.04 -3.30 9.77
CA ARG A 110 8.32 -3.65 8.56
C ARG A 110 7.18 -2.68 8.23
N LEU A 111 6.42 -2.23 9.22
CA LEU A 111 5.43 -1.18 9.03
C LEU A 111 6.09 0.11 8.48
N ALA A 112 7.25 0.48 9.02
CA ALA A 112 8.00 1.64 8.54
C ALA A 112 8.51 1.45 7.09
N GLU A 113 8.93 0.23 6.72
CA GLU A 113 9.32 -0.08 5.34
C GLU A 113 8.14 0.05 4.38
N LEU A 114 6.97 -0.49 4.74
CA LEU A 114 5.74 -0.37 3.94
C LEU A 114 5.33 1.09 3.75
N GLU A 115 5.40 1.90 4.80
CA GLU A 115 5.10 3.34 4.74
C GLU A 115 6.04 4.08 3.78
N LYS A 116 7.34 3.79 3.84
CA LYS A 116 8.33 4.36 2.91
C LYS A 116 8.04 3.95 1.48
N LEU A 117 7.81 2.66 1.25
CA LEU A 117 7.53 2.09 -0.05
C LEU A 117 6.24 2.67 -0.66
N ARG A 118 5.19 2.83 0.17
CA ARG A 118 3.96 3.53 -0.19
C ARG A 118 4.25 4.96 -0.66
N ALA A 119 5.00 5.72 0.13
CA ALA A 119 5.36 7.10 -0.19
C ALA A 119 6.16 7.22 -1.50
N ASP A 120 7.11 6.32 -1.74
CA ASP A 120 7.90 6.27 -2.98
C ASP A 120 7.00 5.99 -4.20
N GLY A 121 6.01 5.09 -4.05
CA GLY A 121 4.99 4.83 -5.08
C GLY A 121 4.13 6.06 -5.39
N ILE A 122 3.61 6.75 -4.37
CA ILE A 122 2.85 8.01 -4.56
C ILE A 122 3.71 9.06 -5.28
N ALA A 123 4.98 9.20 -4.90
CA ALA A 123 5.89 10.15 -5.54
C ALA A 123 6.11 9.83 -7.02
N LEU A 124 6.22 8.56 -7.39
CA LEU A 124 6.30 8.14 -8.79
C LEU A 124 4.99 8.40 -9.54
N MET A 125 3.84 8.08 -8.94
CA MET A 125 2.53 8.35 -9.54
C MET A 125 2.36 9.82 -9.93
N LYS A 126 2.74 10.74 -9.03
CA LYS A 126 2.73 12.19 -9.29
C LYS A 126 3.61 12.59 -10.49
N LYS A 127 4.79 11.98 -10.63
CA LYS A 127 5.70 12.23 -11.76
C LYS A 127 5.14 11.71 -13.08
N PHE A 128 4.58 10.50 -13.09
CA PHE A 128 3.96 9.93 -14.29
C PHE A 128 2.73 10.72 -14.71
N ARG A 129 1.94 11.17 -13.74
CA ARG A 129 0.82 12.08 -14.00
C ARG A 129 1.28 13.35 -14.71
N ALA A 130 2.26 14.06 -14.16
CA ALA A 130 2.79 15.27 -14.78
C ALA A 130 3.27 15.01 -16.22
N ARG A 131 3.91 13.87 -16.48
CA ARG A 131 4.31 13.47 -17.83
C ARG A 131 3.13 13.21 -18.76
N TYR A 132 2.08 12.53 -18.28
CA TYR A 132 0.85 12.32 -19.04
C TYR A 132 0.23 13.65 -19.46
N ASP A 133 0.10 14.57 -18.50
CA ASP A 133 -0.52 15.88 -18.71
C ASP A 133 0.29 16.71 -19.72
N CYS A 134 1.63 16.61 -19.70
CA CYS A 134 2.49 17.21 -20.74
C CYS A 134 2.26 16.59 -22.13
N LEU A 135 2.12 15.27 -22.24
CA LEU A 135 1.83 14.60 -23.52
C LEU A 135 0.45 14.99 -24.05
N ALA A 136 -0.56 15.03 -23.17
CA ALA A 136 -1.90 15.47 -23.51
C ALA A 136 -1.94 16.94 -23.95
N ALA A 137 -1.10 17.81 -23.38
CA ALA A 137 -0.95 19.18 -23.85
C ALA A 137 -0.33 19.25 -25.26
N ARG A 138 0.77 18.51 -25.49
CA ARG A 138 1.44 18.44 -26.80
C ARG A 138 0.51 17.94 -27.90
N ASP A 139 -0.31 16.93 -27.61
CA ASP A 139 -1.25 16.38 -28.59
C ASP A 139 -2.28 17.44 -29.04
N LYS A 140 -2.57 18.47 -28.24
CA LYS A 140 -3.49 19.56 -28.62
C LYS A 140 -2.87 20.57 -29.58
N ASP A 141 -1.55 20.69 -29.61
CA ASP A 141 -0.87 21.71 -30.40
C ASP A 141 -1.06 21.45 -31.90
N GLY A 142 -1.76 22.38 -32.58
CA GLY A 142 -1.99 22.31 -34.02
C GLY A 142 -3.14 21.39 -34.47
N GLN A 143 -3.93 20.84 -33.53
CA GLN A 143 -5.12 20.05 -33.84
C GLN A 143 -6.39 20.90 -34.02
N PHE A 144 -7.40 20.33 -34.68
CA PHE A 144 -8.71 20.96 -34.79
C PHE A 144 -9.41 20.99 -33.41
N PRO A 145 -10.28 21.98 -33.12
CA PRO A 145 -10.92 22.13 -31.81
C PRO A 145 -11.64 20.88 -31.29
N GLU A 146 -12.27 20.10 -32.18
CA GLU A 146 -12.96 18.84 -31.81
C GLU A 146 -12.00 17.77 -31.29
N GLU A 147 -10.80 17.66 -31.86
CA GLU A 147 -9.78 16.70 -31.44
C GLU A 147 -9.12 17.11 -30.12
N VAL A 148 -8.87 18.41 -29.96
CA VAL A 148 -8.39 19.01 -28.71
C VAL A 148 -9.35 18.70 -27.56
N GLN A 149 -10.65 18.90 -27.78
CA GLN A 149 -11.68 18.65 -26.78
C GLN A 149 -11.75 17.17 -26.41
N LYS A 150 -11.62 16.27 -27.40
CA LYS A 150 -11.54 14.82 -27.14
C LYS A 150 -10.36 14.45 -26.25
N VAL A 151 -9.17 15.03 -26.48
CA VAL A 151 -7.99 14.77 -25.64
C VAL A 151 -8.19 15.25 -24.19
N VAL A 152 -8.86 16.40 -24.00
CA VAL A 152 -9.24 16.91 -22.67
C VAL A 152 -10.18 15.91 -21.96
N GLU A 153 -11.24 15.49 -22.64
CA GLU A 153 -12.26 14.59 -22.09
C GLU A 153 -11.69 13.22 -21.74
N GLU A 154 -10.86 12.64 -22.62
CA GLU A 154 -10.15 11.37 -22.37
C GLU A 154 -9.24 11.46 -21.15
N THR A 155 -8.44 12.53 -21.06
CA THR A 155 -7.50 12.75 -19.96
C THR A 155 -8.25 12.94 -18.64
N ARG A 156 -9.34 13.70 -18.66
CA ARG A 156 -10.20 13.91 -17.51
C ARG A 156 -10.83 12.61 -17.02
N SER A 157 -11.43 11.85 -17.95
CA SER A 157 -12.08 10.56 -17.66
C SER A 157 -11.10 9.57 -17.04
N LEU A 158 -9.89 9.46 -17.59
CA LEU A 158 -8.85 8.59 -17.06
C LEU A 158 -8.50 8.92 -15.60
N TRP A 159 -8.17 10.19 -15.32
CA TRP A 159 -7.81 10.61 -13.97
C TRP A 159 -8.96 10.49 -12.98
N GLN A 160 -10.19 10.76 -13.42
CA GLN A 160 -11.38 10.56 -12.60
C GLN A 160 -11.56 9.09 -12.25
N SER A 161 -11.35 8.16 -13.19
CA SER A 161 -11.40 6.73 -12.92
C SER A 161 -10.34 6.31 -11.89
N PHE A 162 -9.10 6.76 -12.03
CA PHE A 162 -8.06 6.45 -11.04
C PHE A 162 -8.35 7.01 -9.66
N ARG A 163 -8.85 8.24 -9.59
CA ARG A 163 -9.27 8.86 -8.32
C ARG A 163 -10.41 8.10 -7.65
N GLN A 164 -11.38 7.60 -8.41
CA GLN A 164 -12.47 6.78 -7.87
C GLN A 164 -11.96 5.47 -7.29
N HIS A 165 -11.05 4.78 -7.98
CA HIS A 165 -10.40 3.57 -7.47
C HIS A 165 -9.58 3.87 -6.20
N TRP A 166 -8.83 4.98 -6.20
CA TRP A 166 -8.05 5.42 -5.03
C TRP A 166 -8.93 5.70 -3.83
N HIS A 167 -10.03 6.43 -4.04
CA HIS A 167 -11.02 6.75 -3.03
C HIS A 167 -11.64 5.49 -2.42
N ALA A 168 -12.04 4.51 -3.25
CA ALA A 168 -12.61 3.26 -2.78
C ALA A 168 -11.60 2.48 -1.91
N HIS A 169 -10.33 2.45 -2.31
CA HIS A 169 -9.26 1.81 -1.57
C HIS A 169 -9.00 2.49 -0.22
N LEU A 170 -8.87 3.81 -0.18
CA LEU A 170 -8.63 4.55 1.07
C LEU A 170 -9.77 4.41 2.08
N ARG A 171 -11.02 4.27 1.61
CA ARG A 171 -12.16 3.98 2.49
C ARG A 171 -11.98 2.67 3.26
N THR A 172 -11.32 1.67 2.67
CA THR A 172 -11.09 0.36 3.30
C THR A 172 -9.76 0.31 4.06
N PHE A 173 -8.68 0.82 3.48
CA PHE A 173 -7.31 0.60 3.95
C PHE A 173 -6.59 1.86 4.45
N GLY A 174 -7.17 3.05 4.25
CA GLY A 174 -6.52 4.34 4.59
C GLY A 174 -6.52 4.69 6.08
N GLY A 175 -7.10 3.86 6.95
CA GLY A 175 -7.10 4.10 8.41
C GLY A 175 -8.01 5.25 8.88
N HIS A 176 -8.64 5.99 7.97
CA HIS A 176 -9.57 7.09 8.25
C HIS A 176 -11.03 6.64 8.45
N GLY A 177 -11.33 5.35 8.23
CA GLY A 177 -12.70 4.84 8.27
C GLY A 177 -13.54 5.40 7.12
N ASN A 178 -14.76 5.85 7.43
CA ASN A 178 -15.71 6.41 6.45
C ASN A 178 -15.71 7.96 6.46
N ASP A 179 -14.64 8.61 6.93
CA ASP A 179 -14.53 10.06 6.89
C ASP A 179 -14.25 10.53 5.45
N GLU A 180 -15.32 10.85 4.74
CA GLU A 180 -15.27 11.21 3.32
C GLU A 180 -14.45 12.50 3.07
N ASP A 181 -14.46 13.47 3.99
CA ASP A 181 -13.73 14.72 3.82
C ASP A 181 -12.22 14.47 3.86
N VAL A 182 -11.77 13.60 4.78
CA VAL A 182 -10.36 13.19 4.87
C VAL A 182 -9.94 12.38 3.65
N ILE A 183 -10.78 11.44 3.20
CA ILE A 183 -10.49 10.61 2.03
C ILE A 183 -10.38 11.48 0.77
N VAL A 184 -11.34 12.37 0.51
CA VAL A 184 -11.31 13.26 -0.66
C VAL A 184 -10.06 14.13 -0.64
N LYS A 185 -9.70 14.70 0.51
CA LYS A 185 -8.49 15.50 0.66
C LYS A 185 -7.23 14.70 0.36
N GLN A 186 -7.13 13.46 0.86
CA GLN A 186 -5.97 12.60 0.58
C GLN A 186 -5.91 12.20 -0.91
N VAL A 187 -7.05 11.89 -1.54
CA VAL A 187 -7.12 11.63 -2.98
C VAL A 187 -6.65 12.86 -3.77
N ASP A 188 -6.99 14.08 -3.35
CA ASP A 188 -6.51 15.31 -3.99
C ASP A 188 -5.00 15.50 -3.81
N GLU A 189 -4.48 15.26 -2.62
CA GLU A 189 -3.06 15.41 -2.32
C GLU A 189 -2.18 14.40 -3.04
N GLU A 190 -2.63 13.14 -3.13
CA GLU A 190 -1.89 12.04 -3.76
C GLU A 190 -2.11 12.00 -5.27
N MET A 191 -3.36 12.24 -5.66
CA MET A 191 -3.91 12.30 -7.02
C MET A 191 -3.42 13.48 -7.85
N GLY A 192 -3.47 14.66 -7.24
CA GLY A 192 -3.65 15.94 -7.92
C GLY A 192 -5.12 16.21 -8.29
N PRO A 193 -5.49 17.47 -8.58
CA PRO A 193 -6.88 17.86 -8.92
C PRO A 193 -7.35 17.20 -10.22
N VAL A 194 -8.66 17.11 -10.49
CA VAL A 194 -9.12 16.71 -11.83
C VAL A 194 -8.80 17.84 -12.82
N PRO A 195 -8.29 17.55 -14.04
CA PRO A 195 -8.09 18.59 -15.05
C PRO A 195 -9.39 19.40 -15.28
N GLU A 196 -9.26 20.73 -15.25
CA GLU A 196 -10.34 21.66 -15.62
C GLU A 196 -10.49 21.68 -17.15
N VAL A 197 -11.72 21.95 -17.62
CA VAL A 197 -12.08 22.02 -19.06
C VAL A 197 -11.95 23.46 -19.52
#